data_AF-A0A3D4BBC9-F1
#
_entry.id   AF-A0A3D4BBC9-F1
#
_cell.length_a   1.000
_cell.length_b   1.000
_cell.length_c   1.000
_cell.angle_alpha   90.00
_cell.angle_beta   90.00
_cell.angle_gamma   90.00
#
_symmetry.space_group_name_H-M   'P 1'
#
loop_
_entity.id
_entity.type
_entity.pdbx_description
1 polymer ?
#
loop_
_entity_poly.entity_id
_entity_poly.type
_entity_poly.pdbx_seq_one_letter_code
_entity_poly.pdbx_strand_id
1 'polypeptide(L)' 'MLRAGFIGAGGRSQSAHYPCVQRLDNVEMVAVCELDETRLNQMVEQYHFPHVFT' A
#
# COMPACT_ATOMS: atom_id res chain seq x y z
N MET A 1 -11.32 -14.16 -0.57
CA MET A 1 -10.09 -13.35 -0.66
C MET A 1 -10.46 -11.92 -0.32
N LEU A 2 -9.82 -11.33 0.68
CA LEU A 2 -10.05 -9.93 1.06
C LEU A 2 -9.16 -9.02 0.21
N ARG A 3 -9.69 -7.89 -0.26
CA ARG A 3 -8.95 -6.90 -1.04
C ARG A 3 -8.68 -5.68 -0.17
N ALA A 4 -7.41 -5.33 0.02
CA ALA A 4 -6.96 -4.24 0.87
C ALA A 4 -6.52 -3.04 0.02
N GLY A 5 -7.01 -1.87 0.40
CA GLY A 5 -6.52 -0.57 -0.07
C GLY A 5 -5.90 0.20 1.09
N PHE A 6 -4.85 0.96 0.81
CA PHE A 6 -4.15 1.80 1.78
C PHE A 6 -4.39 3.27 1.48
N ILE A 7 -4.79 4.04 2.50
CA ILE A 7 -4.86 5.49 2.44
C ILE A 7 -3.78 6.02 3.39
N GLY A 8 -2.76 6.64 2.82
CA GLY A 8 -1.56 7.11 3.51
C GLY A 8 -0.39 6.13 3.44
N ALA A 9 0.72 6.63 2.91
CA ALA A 9 2.04 6.00 2.80
C ALA A 9 3.05 6.66 3.75
N GLY A 10 2.61 7.14 4.92
CA GLY A 10 3.49 7.67 5.97
C GLY A 10 4.36 6.59 6.63
N GLY A 11 5.34 7.02 7.42
CA GLY A 11 6.36 6.11 8.00
C GLY A 11 5.79 4.91 8.76
N ARG A 12 4.68 5.06 9.48
CA ARG A 12 4.01 3.94 10.17
C ARG A 12 3.36 2.94 9.20
N SER A 13 2.74 3.43 8.13
CA SER A 13 2.19 2.55 7.09
C SER A 13 3.32 1.73 6.49
N GLN A 14 4.41 2.38 6.08
CA GLN A 14 5.59 1.74 5.48
C GLN A 14 6.25 0.72 6.41
N SER A 15 6.44 1.07 7.68
CA SER A 15 7.17 0.22 8.63
C SER A 15 6.33 -0.93 9.21
N ALA A 16 5.00 -0.81 9.23
CA ALA A 16 4.13 -1.74 9.96
C ALA A 16 2.91 -2.22 9.17
N HIS A 17 2.12 -1.32 8.58
CA HIS A 17 0.84 -1.71 7.98
C HIS A 17 1.02 -2.49 6.68
N TYR A 18 1.76 -1.96 5.70
CA TYR A 18 1.98 -2.69 4.44
C TYR A 18 2.66 -4.06 4.67
N PRO A 19 3.76 -4.17 5.46
CA PRO A 19 4.39 -5.46 5.69
C PRO A 19 3.48 -6.46 6.44
N CYS A 20 2.65 -5.98 7.36
CA CYS A 20 1.73 -6.86 8.10
C CYS A 20 0.70 -7.47 7.17
N VAL A 21 0.07 -6.65 6.32
CA VAL A 21 -0.95 -7.12 5.37
C VAL A 21 -0.34 -7.99 4.28
N GLN A 22 0.85 -7.65 3.77
CA GLN A 22 1.53 -8.44 2.73
C GLN A 22 1.82 -9.89 3.17
N ARG A 23 1.98 -10.13 4.48
CA ARG A 23 2.22 -11.47 5.03
C ARG A 23 0.95 -12.32 5.22
N LEU A 24 -0.23 -11.78 4.92
CA LEU A 24 -1.49 -12.51 5.09
C LEU A 24 -1.82 -13.32 3.83
N ASP A 25 -1.94 -14.63 3.97
CA ASP A 25 -2.13 -15.55 2.82
C ASP A 25 -3.45 -15.35 2.05
N ASN A 26 -4.45 -14.72 2.67
CA ASN A 26 -5.80 -14.56 2.10
C ASN A 26 -6.19 -13.10 1.80
N VAL A 27 -5.21 -12.19 1.79
CA VAL A 27 -5.39 -10.76 1.52
C VAL A 27 -4.57 -10.33 0.31
N GLU A 28 -5.20 -9.61 -0.60
CA GLU A 28 -4.55 -8.98 -1.75
C GLU A 28 -4.44 -7.48 -1.54
N MET A 29 -3.24 -6.93 -1.70
CA MET A 29 -3.01 -5.48 -1.65
C MET A 29 -3.24 -4.89 -3.05
N VAL A 30 -4.37 -4.21 -3.25
CA VAL A 30 -4.83 -3.83 -4.59
C VAL A 30 -4.87 -2.32 -4.85
N ALA A 31 -4.83 -1.49 -3.80
CA ALA A 31 -4.90 -0.05 -3.99
C ALA A 31 -4.01 0.72 -3.00
N VAL A 32 -3.49 1.86 -3.46
CA VAL A 32 -2.79 2.84 -2.63
C VAL A 32 -3.24 4.25 -2.98
N CYS A 33 -3.38 5.09 -1.96
CA CYS A 33 -3.71 6.51 -2.06
C CYS A 33 -2.79 7.31 -1.14
N GLU A 34 -2.14 8.34 -1.67
CA GLU A 34 -1.27 9.25 -0.91
C GLU A 34 -1.17 10.62 -1.62
N LEU A 35 -1.14 11.70 -0.84
CA LEU A 35 -1.01 13.07 -1.33
C LEU A 35 0.44 13.44 -1.68
N ASP A 36 1.41 12.88 -0.95
CA ASP A 36 2.83 12.99 -1.26
C ASP A 36 3.22 12.00 -2.39
N GLU A 37 3.32 12.51 -3.62
CA GLU A 37 3.67 11.72 -4.81
C GLU A 37 4.99 10.95 -4.67
N THR A 38 5.95 11.46 -3.91
CA THR A 38 7.24 10.76 -3.70
C THR A 38 7.00 9.48 -2.91
N ARG A 39 6.22 9.56 -1.84
CA ARG A 39 5.86 8.39 -1.02
C ARG A 39 4.94 7.45 -1.77
N LEU A 40 4.01 7.98 -2.56
CA LEU A 40 3.12 7.19 -3.40
C LEU A 40 3.92 6.33 -4.37
N ASN A 41 4.81 6.95 -5.14
CA ASN A 41 5.65 6.26 -6.13
C ASN A 41 6.55 5.20 -5.49
N GLN A 42 7.13 5.47 -4.32
CA GLN A 42 7.89 4.47 -3.55
C GLN A 42 7.05 3.22 -3.23
N MET A 43 5.80 3.39 -2.79
CA MET A 43 4.93 2.26 -2.46
C MET A 43 4.43 1.52 -3.70
N VAL A 44 4.17 2.23 -4.80
CA VAL A 44 3.81 1.62 -6.09
C VAL A 44 4.95 0.75 -6.61
N GLU A 45 6.18 1.24 -6.55
CA GLU A 45 7.38 0.47 -6.94
C GLU A 45 7.59 -0.75 -6.03
N GLN A 46 7.46 -0.57 -4.71
CA GLN A 46 7.72 -1.66 -3.76
C GLN A 46 6.66 -2.78 -3.81
N TYR A 47 5.38 -2.42 -3.91
CA TYR A 47 4.27 -3.37 -3.74
C TYR A 47 3.47 -3.62 -5.02
N HIS A 48 3.80 -2.95 -6.13
CA HIS A 48 3.21 -3.17 -7.46
C HIS A 48 1.69 -3.00 -7.48
N PHE A 49 1.18 -1.96 -6.81
CA PHE A 49 -0.26 -1.70 -6.70
C PHE A 49 -0.91 -1.47 -8.08
N PRO A 50 -1.99 -2.19 -8.42
CA PRO A 50 -2.70 -2.02 -9.70
C PRO A 50 -3.61 -0.78 -9.73
N HIS A 51 -3.98 -0.23 -8.58
CA HIS A 51 -4.82 0.96 -8.48
C HIS A 51 -4.14 2.03 -7.62
N VAL A 52 -3.97 3.22 -8.19
CA VAL A 52 -3.20 4.31 -7.61
C VAL A 52 -4.06 5.57 -7.61
N PHE A 53 -4.16 6.24 -6.48
CA PHE A 53 -5.00 7.43 -6.28
C PHE A 53 -4.23 8.53 -5.53
N THR A 54 -4.75 9.76 -5.58
CA THR A 54 -4.26 10.95 -4.87
C THR A 54 -5.43 11.63 -4.17
#